data_AF-A0AAX3RPD7-F1
#
_entry.id   AF-A0AAX3RPD7-F1
#
_cell.length_a   1.000
_cell.length_b   1.000
_cell.length_c   1.000
_cell.angle_alpha   90.00
_cell.angle_beta   90.00
_cell.angle_gamma   90.00
#
_symmetry.space_group_name_H-M   'P 1'
#
loop_
_entity.id
_entity.type
_entity.pdbx_description
1 polymer ?
#
loop_
_entity_poly.entity_id
_entity_poly.type
_entity_poly.pdbx_seq_one_letter_code
_entity_poly.pdbx_strand_id
1 'polypeptide(L)'
;MDMHGLGYVILPRLPFKDSRDETIYDYLFKRAEYRSDQQLEPGQTIIKLVDLAKRFNWSADQIKYSMDRMVKQEYLKLDRLPQKRGFIVTVLHYAEYIQLGNYNKKKDLAPAQEKQQEDEKKMKSNAFAFFEDEGFGLLSSFMAEKLNSLIDDYGEDKVLEAMKEAVTRNARNLAYVQRILQSNKNKSKEWQHGNTQNAKYRRGNGSNTEEASAKVSPIFGGVGRVRRKG
;
A
#
# COMPACT_ATOMS: atom_id res chain seq x y z
N MET A 1 -16.06 -15.49 47.37
CA MET A 1 -15.40 -14.33 46.76
C MET A 1 -16.48 -13.30 46.51
N ASP A 2 -16.39 -12.13 47.14
CA ASP A 2 -17.34 -11.04 46.85
C ASP A 2 -17.13 -10.60 45.40
N MET A 3 -18.16 -10.76 44.59
CA MET A 3 -18.15 -10.40 43.16
C MET A 3 -18.36 -8.90 42.94
N HIS A 4 -18.58 -8.13 44.02
CA HIS A 4 -18.73 -6.69 44.00
C HIS A 4 -17.39 -6.03 43.64
N GLY A 5 -17.23 -5.65 42.37
CA GLY A 5 -16.02 -5.04 41.83
C GLY A 5 -15.36 -5.81 40.68
N LEU A 6 -15.84 -7.02 40.35
CA LEU A 6 -15.47 -7.72 39.11
C LEU A 6 -16.19 -7.06 37.92
N GLY A 7 -15.58 -6.00 37.39
CA GLY A 7 -16.03 -5.31 36.19
C GLY A 7 -15.48 -5.92 34.90
N TYR A 8 -16.08 -5.55 33.76
CA TYR A 8 -15.53 -5.84 32.45
C TYR A 8 -14.67 -4.67 31.96
N VAL A 9 -13.54 -4.97 31.32
CA VAL A 9 -12.74 -3.98 30.58
C VAL A 9 -13.06 -4.14 29.10
N ILE A 10 -13.54 -3.06 28.48
CA ILE A 10 -13.81 -3.04 27.05
C ILE A 10 -12.57 -2.52 26.36
N LEU A 11 -11.95 -3.35 25.53
CA LEU A 11 -10.77 -2.96 24.76
C LEU A 11 -11.22 -2.32 23.45
N PRO A 12 -10.75 -1.10 23.14
CA PRO A 12 -11.04 -0.47 21.87
C PRO A 12 -10.31 -1.22 20.73
N ARG A 13 -11.00 -1.45 19.61
CA ARG A 13 -10.43 -2.08 18.42
C ARG A 13 -9.71 -1.05 17.56
N LEU A 14 -8.56 -0.58 18.02
CA LEU A 14 -7.74 0.38 17.28
C LEU A 14 -7.04 -0.32 16.10
N PRO A 15 -6.85 0.36 14.94
CA PRO A 15 -6.28 -0.23 13.74
C PRO A 15 -4.75 -0.34 13.80
N PHE A 16 -4.23 -1.13 14.76
CA PHE A 16 -2.80 -1.37 14.87
C PHE A 16 -2.28 -2.13 13.64
N LYS A 17 -1.16 -1.65 13.08
CA LYS A 17 -0.47 -2.35 11.99
C LYS A 17 0.44 -3.47 12.48
N ASP A 18 0.90 -3.38 13.73
CA ASP A 18 1.89 -4.28 14.32
C ASP A 18 1.29 -4.93 15.58
N SER A 19 1.29 -6.26 15.59
CA SER A 19 0.78 -7.06 16.72
C SER A 19 1.47 -6.75 18.05
N ARG A 20 2.73 -6.29 18.02
CA ARG A 20 3.46 -5.89 19.23
C ARG A 20 2.82 -4.65 19.86
N ASP A 21 2.49 -3.68 19.03
CA ASP A 21 1.90 -2.40 19.48
C ASP A 21 0.54 -2.66 20.11
N GLU A 22 -0.30 -3.48 19.46
CA GLU A 22 -1.59 -3.92 19.98
C GLU A 22 -1.45 -4.62 21.34
N THR A 23 -0.53 -5.59 21.44
CA THR A 23 -0.31 -6.35 22.67
C THR A 23 0.14 -5.45 23.83
N ILE A 24 1.05 -4.51 23.56
CA ILE A 24 1.53 -3.56 24.56
C ILE A 24 0.40 -2.61 24.95
N TYR A 25 -0.34 -2.08 23.98
CA TYR A 25 -1.47 -1.19 24.23
C TYR A 25 -2.53 -1.85 25.10
N ASP A 26 -2.98 -3.05 24.74
CA ASP A 26 -3.96 -3.83 25.48
C ASP A 26 -3.55 -4.03 26.93
N TYR A 27 -2.27 -4.34 27.13
CA TYR A 27 -1.72 -4.49 28.47
C TYR A 27 -1.75 -3.19 29.27
N LEU A 28 -1.32 -2.09 28.66
CA LEU A 28 -1.32 -0.76 29.29
C LEU A 28 -2.75 -0.30 29.60
N PHE A 29 -3.69 -0.52 28.68
CA PHE A 29 -5.09 -0.18 28.82
C PHE A 29 -5.73 -0.91 30.01
N LYS A 30 -5.50 -2.23 30.12
CA LYS A 30 -6.01 -3.05 31.23
C LYS A 30 -5.45 -2.63 32.58
N ARG A 31 -4.27 -2.04 32.59
CA ARG A 31 -3.53 -1.67 33.80
C ARG A 31 -3.70 -0.20 34.19
N ALA A 32 -4.24 0.61 33.28
CA ALA A 32 -4.56 2.00 33.53
C ALA A 32 -5.62 2.12 34.63
N GLU A 33 -5.43 3.11 35.50
CA GLU A 33 -6.35 3.33 36.61
C GLU A 33 -7.72 3.74 36.08
N TYR A 34 -8.76 3.07 36.58
CA TYR A 34 -10.13 3.38 36.21
C TYR A 34 -10.76 4.42 37.15
N ARG A 35 -10.32 4.43 38.40
CA ARG A 35 -10.79 5.33 39.44
C ARG A 35 -9.79 6.47 39.58
N SER A 36 -10.28 7.66 39.88
CA SER A 36 -9.42 8.77 40.28
C SER A 36 -8.79 8.41 41.62
N ASP A 37 -7.53 7.97 41.59
CA ASP A 37 -6.72 7.84 42.78
C ASP A 37 -6.01 9.18 43.04
N GLN A 38 -5.64 9.44 44.29
CA GLN A 38 -5.02 10.71 44.67
C GLN A 38 -3.62 10.91 44.04
N GLN A 39 -3.06 9.88 43.40
CA GLN A 39 -1.74 9.90 42.75
C GLN A 39 -1.78 9.79 41.22
N LEU A 40 -2.85 9.26 40.63
CA LEU A 40 -2.95 8.98 39.20
C LEU A 40 -4.35 9.30 38.68
N GLU A 41 -4.39 10.00 37.55
CA GLU A 41 -5.65 10.31 36.87
C GLU A 41 -6.20 9.06 36.14
N PRO A 42 -7.53 8.97 35.93
CA PRO A 42 -8.12 7.89 35.16
C PRO A 42 -7.48 7.77 33.77
N GLY A 43 -7.11 6.55 33.39
CA GLY A 43 -6.42 6.25 32.13
C GLY A 43 -4.89 6.33 32.23
N GLN A 44 -4.33 6.62 33.41
CA GLN A 44 -2.89 6.62 33.64
C GLN A 44 -2.39 5.32 34.24
N THR A 45 -1.16 4.93 33.88
CA THR A 45 -0.42 3.85 34.53
C THR A 45 1.05 4.19 34.62
N ILE A 46 1.70 3.76 35.70
CA ILE A 46 3.17 3.83 35.81
C ILE A 46 3.77 2.53 35.30
N ILE A 47 4.78 2.64 34.44
CA ILE A 47 5.52 1.50 33.89
C ILE A 47 7.02 1.73 33.89
N LYS A 48 7.77 0.62 33.87
CA LYS A 48 9.19 0.60 33.56
C LYS A 48 9.40 -0.21 32.29
N LEU A 49 10.18 0.32 31.36
CA LEU A 49 10.48 -0.36 30.09
C LEU A 49 11.14 -1.72 30.32
N VAL A 50 12.02 -1.83 31.32
CA VAL A 50 12.72 -3.08 31.66
C VAL A 50 11.74 -4.16 32.12
N ASP A 51 10.70 -3.79 32.87
CA ASP A 51 9.70 -4.75 33.36
C ASP A 51 8.80 -5.24 32.23
N LEU A 52 8.43 -4.35 31.29
CA LEU A 52 7.71 -4.72 30.06
C LEU A 52 8.55 -5.65 29.17
N ALA A 53 9.81 -5.29 28.94
CA ALA A 53 10.75 -6.07 28.15
C ALA A 53 10.87 -7.51 28.67
N LYS A 54 11.06 -7.66 29.99
CA LYS A 54 11.08 -8.98 30.65
C LYS A 54 9.76 -9.73 30.52
N ARG A 55 8.63 -9.03 30.70
CA ARG A 55 7.29 -9.65 30.68
C ARG A 55 6.94 -10.23 29.31
N PHE A 56 7.23 -9.50 28.25
CA PHE A 56 6.89 -9.89 26.88
C PHE A 56 8.03 -10.60 26.14
N ASN A 57 9.19 -10.74 26.79
CA ASN A 57 10.40 -11.30 26.19
C ASN A 57 10.82 -10.55 24.90
N TRP A 58 10.80 -9.22 24.96
CA TRP A 58 11.26 -8.33 23.89
C TRP A 58 12.39 -7.43 24.41
N SER A 59 13.19 -6.87 23.49
CA SER A 59 14.22 -5.92 23.90
C SER A 59 13.59 -4.60 24.38
N ALA A 60 14.28 -3.90 25.28
CA ALA A 60 13.83 -2.58 25.74
C ALA A 60 13.66 -1.59 24.57
N ASP A 61 14.49 -1.70 23.53
CA ASP A 61 14.42 -0.87 22.33
C ASP A 61 13.17 -1.19 21.50
N GLN A 62 12.80 -2.46 21.36
CA GLN A 62 11.56 -2.85 20.68
C GLN A 62 10.34 -2.31 21.41
N ILE A 63 10.30 -2.41 22.74
CA ILE A 63 9.23 -1.80 23.55
C ILE A 63 9.21 -0.30 23.32
N LYS A 64 10.35 0.37 23.43
CA LYS A 64 10.44 1.83 23.30
C LYS A 64 9.99 2.29 21.92
N TYR A 65 10.42 1.62 20.85
CA TYR A 65 10.00 1.91 19.48
C TYR A 65 8.48 1.76 19.29
N SER A 66 7.89 0.70 19.83
CA SER A 66 6.43 0.52 19.83
C SER A 66 5.72 1.64 20.59
N MET A 67 6.22 2.03 21.76
CA MET A 67 5.64 3.14 22.54
C MET A 67 5.73 4.47 21.79
N ASP A 68 6.89 4.79 21.21
CA ASP A 68 7.07 6.04 20.46
C ASP A 68 6.18 6.09 19.21
N ARG A 69 5.95 4.94 18.56
CA ARG A 69 5.00 4.84 17.45
C ARG A 69 3.56 5.11 17.90
N MET A 70 3.13 4.52 19.02
CA MET A 70 1.80 4.75 19.58
C MET A 70 1.60 6.19 20.05
N VAL A 71 2.65 6.84 20.56
CA VAL A 71 2.63 8.27 20.88
C VAL A 71 2.45 9.10 19.60
N LYS A 72 3.19 8.80 18.54
CA LYS A 72 3.06 9.46 17.23
C LYS A 72 1.66 9.29 16.62
N GLN A 73 1.01 8.16 16.89
CA GLN A 73 -0.35 7.85 16.42
C GLN A 73 -1.45 8.39 17.35
N GLU A 74 -1.09 9.16 18.37
CA GLU A 74 -2.04 9.74 19.33
C GLU A 74 -2.88 8.69 20.07
N TYR A 75 -2.33 7.50 20.29
CA TYR A 75 -2.96 6.48 21.15
C TYR A 75 -2.59 6.66 22.63
N LEU A 76 -1.37 7.16 22.88
CA LEU A 76 -0.79 7.29 24.22
C LEU A 76 -0.05 8.62 24.37
N LYS A 77 0.06 9.11 25.60
CA LYS A 77 1.07 10.10 26.01
C LYS A 77 2.03 9.46 27.00
N LEU A 78 3.29 9.87 26.95
CA LEU A 78 4.36 9.25 27.72
C LEU A 78 5.18 10.34 28.41
N ASP A 79 5.10 10.37 29.74
CA ASP A 79 5.76 11.35 30.60
C ASP A 79 6.78 10.65 31.49
N ARG A 80 7.99 11.21 31.60
CA ARG A 80 9.06 10.62 32.40
C ARG A 80 8.93 11.04 33.87
N LEU A 81 8.95 10.08 34.78
CA LEU A 81 8.95 10.39 36.21
C LEU A 81 10.37 10.72 36.70
N PRO A 82 10.48 11.61 37.71
CA PRO A 82 11.73 11.84 38.40
C PRO A 82 12.23 10.56 39.12
N GLN A 83 13.49 10.59 39.56
CA GLN A 83 14.09 9.54 40.40
C GLN A 83 14.10 8.13 39.77
N LYS A 84 14.16 8.01 38.44
CA LYS A 84 14.16 6.72 37.71
C LYS A 84 12.96 5.82 38.03
N ARG A 85 11.82 6.41 38.44
CA ARG A 85 10.60 5.68 38.80
C ARG A 85 9.89 5.05 37.59
N GLY A 86 10.20 5.49 36.38
CA GLY A 86 9.68 4.94 35.13
C GLY A 86 9.01 6.02 34.28
N PHE A 87 7.94 5.64 33.61
CA PHE A 87 7.10 6.50 32.79
C PHE A 87 5.65 6.45 33.27
N ILE A 88 4.99 7.60 33.29
CA ILE A 88 3.52 7.71 33.35
C ILE A 88 3.08 7.59 31.90
N VAL A 89 2.25 6.61 31.63
CA VAL A 89 1.58 6.45 30.35
C VAL A 89 0.15 6.85 30.54
N THR A 90 -0.30 7.82 29.76
CA THR A 90 -1.70 8.25 29.71
C THR A 90 -2.33 7.67 28.45
N VAL A 91 -3.36 6.86 28.59
CA VAL A 91 -4.15 6.36 27.46
C VAL A 91 -5.07 7.48 26.98
N LEU A 92 -4.95 7.85 25.71
CA LEU A 92 -5.79 8.89 25.12
C LEU A 92 -7.22 8.34 24.90
N HIS A 93 -8.22 9.18 25.11
CA HIS A 93 -9.66 8.83 25.00
C HIS A 93 -10.13 7.68 25.92
N TYR A 94 -9.39 7.39 26.99
CA TYR A 94 -9.69 6.28 27.91
C TYR A 94 -11.13 6.30 28.45
N ALA A 95 -11.59 7.46 28.93
CA ALA A 95 -12.94 7.62 29.46
C ALA A 95 -14.03 7.33 28.40
N GLU A 96 -13.77 7.68 27.13
CA GLU A 96 -14.68 7.43 26.03
C GLU A 96 -14.77 5.93 25.71
N TYR A 97 -13.63 5.21 25.77
CA TYR A 97 -13.56 3.79 25.43
C TYR A 97 -14.26 2.88 26.43
N ILE A 98 -14.33 3.28 27.70
CA ILE A 98 -14.95 2.44 28.76
C ILE A 98 -16.46 2.62 28.83
N GLN A 99 -16.98 3.78 28.41
CA GLN A 99 -18.40 4.05 28.46
C GLN A 99 -19.15 3.24 27.39
N LEU A 100 -19.87 2.20 27.83
CA LEU A 100 -20.72 1.35 26.98
C LEU A 100 -21.71 2.13 26.11
N GLY A 101 -22.25 3.24 26.64
CA GLY A 101 -23.18 4.11 25.91
C GLY A 101 -22.62 4.68 24.61
N ASN A 102 -21.29 4.73 24.44
CA ASN A 102 -20.65 5.24 23.23
C ASN A 102 -20.70 4.25 22.06
N TYR A 103 -20.73 2.94 22.30
CA TYR A 103 -20.82 1.92 21.25
C TYR A 103 -22.21 1.85 20.61
N ASN A 104 -23.24 2.32 21.31
CA ASN A 104 -24.62 2.37 20.83
C ASN A 104 -24.97 3.67 20.11
N LYS A 105 -24.07 4.67 20.14
CA LYS A 105 -24.25 5.88 19.34
C LYS A 105 -24.11 5.48 17.88
N LYS A 106 -25.21 5.58 17.12
CA LYS A 106 -25.15 5.54 15.65
C LYS A 106 -24.11 6.58 15.24
N LYS A 107 -22.96 6.12 14.72
CA LYS A 107 -22.01 7.01 14.09
C LYS A 107 -22.71 7.55 12.85
N ASP A 108 -23.24 8.77 12.94
CA ASP A 108 -23.16 9.64 11.79
C ASP A 108 -21.67 9.75 11.49
N LEU A 109 -21.23 9.10 10.41
CA LEU A 109 -19.83 9.08 9.98
C LEU A 109 -19.41 10.51 9.63
N ALA A 110 -18.94 11.26 10.62
CA ALA A 110 -18.13 12.46 10.44
C ALA A 110 -16.66 12.13 10.76
N PRO A 111 -15.72 12.68 9.98
CA PRO A 111 -14.47 12.01 9.62
C PRO A 111 -13.42 12.04 10.72
N ALA A 112 -12.78 10.90 10.97
CA ALA A 112 -11.57 10.81 11.78
C ALA A 112 -10.39 11.45 11.01
N GLN A 113 -10.11 12.70 11.37
CA GLN A 113 -8.83 13.41 11.35
C GLN A 113 -7.84 13.07 10.21
N GLU A 114 -8.00 13.84 9.13
CA GLU A 114 -6.96 14.24 8.19
C GLU A 114 -5.83 14.99 8.95
N LYS A 115 -4.69 14.35 9.21
CA LYS A 115 -3.40 15.03 9.45
C LYS A 115 -2.22 14.22 8.91
N GLN A 116 -2.20 14.09 7.58
CA GLN A 116 -1.02 13.95 6.70
C GLN A 116 -1.47 13.83 5.22
N GLN A 117 -2.46 14.63 4.83
CA GLN A 117 -2.96 14.71 3.46
C GLN A 117 -3.24 16.17 3.12
N GLU A 118 -2.20 17.02 3.14
CA GLU A 118 -2.34 18.38 2.59
C GLU A 118 -1.84 18.51 1.14
N ASP A 119 -1.16 17.50 0.57
CA ASP A 119 -0.69 17.57 -0.82
C ASP A 119 -1.36 16.59 -1.80
N GLU A 120 -2.15 15.61 -1.35
CA GLU A 120 -2.77 14.58 -2.22
C GLU A 120 -4.25 14.81 -2.53
N LYS A 121 -4.80 16.01 -2.28
CA LYS A 121 -6.11 16.43 -2.82
C LYS A 121 -6.02 16.90 -4.29
N LYS A 122 -5.04 16.41 -5.05
CA LYS A 122 -5.12 16.38 -6.51
C LYS A 122 -5.67 15.04 -6.95
N MET A 123 -7.01 14.99 -7.01
CA MET A 123 -7.78 13.98 -7.72
C MET A 123 -7.46 12.54 -7.33
N LYS A 124 -8.32 11.91 -6.53
CA LYS A 124 -8.46 10.45 -6.59
C LYS A 124 -8.82 10.10 -8.03
N SER A 125 -7.80 9.84 -8.83
CA SER A 125 -7.96 9.37 -10.20
C SER A 125 -8.69 8.02 -10.11
N ASN A 126 -9.65 7.80 -10.99
CA ASN A 126 -10.40 6.56 -11.10
C ASN A 126 -9.44 5.36 -11.25
N ALA A 127 -8.25 5.60 -11.83
CA ALA A 127 -7.20 4.60 -11.99
C ALA A 127 -6.64 4.06 -10.66
N PHE A 128 -6.44 4.88 -9.63
CA PHE A 128 -5.93 4.40 -8.33
C PHE A 128 -6.95 3.53 -7.61
N ALA A 129 -8.22 3.95 -7.58
CA ALA A 129 -9.28 3.16 -6.99
C ALA A 129 -9.46 1.82 -7.73
N PHE A 130 -9.51 1.88 -9.08
CA PHE A 130 -9.62 0.69 -9.92
C PHE A 130 -8.46 -0.30 -9.74
N PHE A 131 -7.25 0.19 -9.44
CA PHE A 131 -6.10 -0.66 -9.16
C PHE A 131 -6.32 -1.55 -7.93
N GLU A 132 -6.80 -0.97 -6.83
CA GLU A 132 -7.02 -1.68 -5.57
C GLU A 132 -8.26 -2.59 -5.66
N ASP A 133 -9.36 -2.09 -6.23
CA ASP A 133 -10.64 -2.80 -6.30
C ASP A 133 -10.58 -4.07 -7.18
N GLU A 134 -9.84 -4.02 -8.30
CA GLU A 134 -9.78 -5.13 -9.27
C GLU A 134 -8.65 -6.13 -9.00
N GLY A 135 -7.94 -5.97 -7.87
CA GLY A 135 -6.96 -6.96 -7.41
C GLY A 135 -5.63 -6.93 -8.17
N PHE A 136 -5.14 -5.74 -8.53
CA PHE A 136 -3.74 -5.58 -8.99
C PHE A 136 -2.72 -5.65 -7.83
N GLY A 137 -3.21 -5.64 -6.59
CA GLY A 137 -2.43 -5.73 -5.36
C GLY A 137 -2.58 -4.48 -4.50
N LEU A 138 -1.79 -4.42 -3.42
CA LEU A 138 -1.73 -3.24 -2.55
C LEU A 138 -1.00 -2.10 -3.27
N LEU A 139 -1.55 -0.89 -3.19
CA LEU A 139 -0.91 0.30 -3.74
C LEU A 139 0.28 0.72 -2.87
N SER A 140 1.46 0.15 -3.13
CA SER A 140 2.71 0.60 -2.50
C SER A 140 3.16 1.96 -3.09
N SER A 141 3.97 2.73 -2.36
CA SER A 141 4.52 4.02 -2.82
C SER A 141 5.13 3.92 -4.24
N PHE A 142 5.90 2.85 -4.48
CA PHE A 142 6.52 2.59 -5.78
C PHE A 142 5.50 2.32 -6.89
N MET A 143 4.43 1.56 -6.60
CA MET A 143 3.38 1.30 -7.58
C MET A 143 2.52 2.54 -7.85
N ALA A 144 2.32 3.39 -6.83
CA ALA A 144 1.64 4.66 -6.98
C ALA A 144 2.43 5.62 -7.87
N GLU A 145 3.73 5.79 -7.63
CA GLU A 145 4.64 6.57 -8.49
C GLU A 145 4.62 6.04 -9.93
N LYS A 146 4.68 4.72 -10.10
CA LYS A 146 4.62 4.10 -11.42
C LYS A 146 3.28 4.37 -12.12
N LEU A 147 2.17 4.26 -11.40
CA LEU A 147 0.85 4.53 -11.99
C LEU A 147 0.68 6.01 -12.34
N ASN A 148 1.13 6.93 -11.48
CA ASN A 148 1.20 8.37 -11.79
C ASN A 148 2.01 8.63 -13.06
N SER A 149 3.20 8.03 -13.21
CA SER A 149 4.01 8.21 -14.42
C SER A 149 3.30 7.77 -15.70
N LEU A 150 2.49 6.70 -15.62
CA LEU A 150 1.69 6.24 -16.77
C LEU A 150 0.52 7.19 -17.06
N ILE A 151 -0.10 7.76 -16.02
CA ILE A 151 -1.16 8.75 -16.16
C ILE A 151 -0.60 10.03 -16.80
N ASP A 152 0.57 10.50 -16.37
CA ASP A 152 1.25 11.67 -16.93
C ASP A 152 1.63 11.46 -18.41
N ASP A 153 2.12 10.26 -18.76
CA ASP A 153 2.60 9.95 -20.12
C ASP A 153 1.47 9.69 -21.13
N TYR A 154 0.37 9.04 -20.71
CA TYR A 154 -0.66 8.51 -21.62
C TYR A 154 -2.05 9.13 -21.40
N GLY A 155 -2.28 9.76 -20.26
CA GLY A 155 -3.59 10.21 -19.81
C GLY A 155 -4.35 9.11 -19.06
N GLU A 156 -5.10 9.52 -18.05
CA GLU A 156 -5.82 8.62 -17.14
C GLU A 156 -6.80 7.66 -17.86
N ASP A 157 -7.57 8.16 -18.82
CA ASP A 157 -8.59 7.37 -19.53
C ASP A 157 -7.98 6.16 -20.24
N LYS A 158 -6.83 6.34 -20.91
CA LYS A 158 -6.13 5.27 -21.62
C LYS A 158 -5.52 4.26 -20.66
N VAL A 159 -5.01 4.74 -19.51
CA VAL A 159 -4.47 3.86 -18.47
C VAL A 159 -5.59 3.00 -17.89
N LEU A 160 -6.76 3.58 -17.60
CA LEU A 160 -7.92 2.85 -17.11
C LEU A 160 -8.40 1.79 -18.11
N GLU A 161 -8.46 2.12 -19.40
CA GLU A 161 -8.83 1.16 -20.46
C GLU A 161 -7.82 0.00 -20.54
N ALA A 162 -6.52 0.30 -20.50
CA ALA A 162 -5.48 -0.71 -20.49
C ALA A 162 -5.51 -1.59 -19.23
N MET A 163 -5.90 -1.04 -18.09
CA MET A 163 -6.12 -1.81 -16.86
C MET A 163 -7.32 -2.74 -16.98
N LYS A 164 -8.46 -2.30 -17.54
CA LYS A 164 -9.61 -3.17 -17.83
C LYS A 164 -9.22 -4.33 -18.75
N GLU A 165 -8.41 -4.06 -19.78
CA GLU A 165 -7.88 -5.10 -20.66
C GLU A 165 -6.95 -6.08 -19.93
N ALA A 166 -6.15 -5.60 -18.98
CA ALA A 166 -5.30 -6.44 -18.14
C ALA A 166 -6.13 -7.38 -17.23
N VAL A 167 -7.23 -6.90 -16.65
CA VAL A 167 -8.15 -7.69 -15.83
C VAL A 167 -8.81 -8.79 -16.65
N THR A 168 -9.37 -8.43 -17.82
CA THR A 168 -10.04 -9.40 -18.72
C THR A 168 -9.10 -10.50 -19.20
N ARG A 169 -7.80 -10.20 -19.35
CA ARG A 169 -6.76 -11.17 -19.72
C ARG A 169 -6.09 -11.86 -18.53
N ASN A 170 -6.60 -11.66 -17.32
CA ASN A 170 -6.07 -12.22 -16.07
C ASN A 170 -4.58 -11.87 -15.84
N ALA A 171 -4.12 -10.73 -16.35
CA ALA A 171 -2.73 -10.28 -16.31
C ALA A 171 -2.62 -8.95 -15.53
N ARG A 172 -3.09 -8.96 -14.27
CA ARG A 172 -3.24 -7.78 -13.41
C ARG A 172 -1.91 -7.25 -12.85
N ASN A 173 -1.07 -6.68 -13.70
CA ASN A 173 0.17 -6.01 -13.28
C ASN A 173 0.50 -4.78 -14.16
N LEU A 174 1.15 -3.77 -13.58
CA LEU A 174 1.47 -2.52 -14.28
C LEU A 174 2.45 -2.69 -15.45
N ALA A 175 3.27 -3.75 -15.46
CA ALA A 175 4.14 -4.03 -16.60
C ALA A 175 3.33 -4.44 -17.84
N TYR A 176 2.25 -5.20 -17.64
CA TYR A 176 1.32 -5.58 -18.70
C TYR A 176 0.51 -4.38 -19.21
N VAL A 177 0.02 -3.53 -18.29
CA VAL A 177 -0.67 -2.26 -18.63
C VAL A 177 0.24 -1.36 -19.47
N GLN A 178 1.49 -1.16 -19.04
CA GLN A 178 2.49 -0.40 -19.78
C GLN A 178 2.72 -0.96 -21.20
N ARG A 179 2.74 -2.29 -21.36
CA ARG A 179 2.90 -2.93 -22.67
C ARG A 179 1.71 -2.66 -23.60
N ILE A 180 0.48 -2.67 -23.08
CA ILE A 180 -0.73 -2.32 -23.84
C ILE A 180 -0.64 -0.86 -24.32
N LEU A 181 -0.30 0.06 -23.41
CA LEU A 181 -0.16 1.48 -23.71
C LEU A 181 0.91 1.76 -24.77
N GLN A 182 2.07 1.09 -24.68
CA GLN A 182 3.13 1.19 -25.68
C GLN A 182 2.72 0.63 -27.04
N SER A 183 1.99 -0.49 -27.08
CA SER A 183 1.47 -1.06 -28.33
C SER A 183 0.54 -0.08 -29.05
N ASN A 184 -0.35 0.57 -28.29
CA ASN A 184 -1.29 1.54 -28.84
C ASN A 184 -0.60 2.84 -29.31
N LYS A 185 0.43 3.30 -28.59
CA LYS A 185 1.26 4.44 -29.00
C LYS A 185 2.03 4.15 -30.30
N ASN A 186 2.58 2.95 -30.46
CA ASN A 186 3.31 2.59 -31.68
C ASN A 186 2.39 2.49 -32.91
N LYS A 187 1.18 1.94 -32.74
CA LYS A 187 0.16 1.97 -33.81
C LYS A 187 -0.13 3.40 -34.25
N SER A 188 -0.34 4.34 -33.33
CA SER A 188 -0.58 5.75 -33.71
C SER A 188 0.57 6.39 -34.51
N LYS A 189 1.82 6.02 -34.23
CA LYS A 189 3.00 6.52 -34.98
C LYS A 189 3.12 5.88 -36.36
N GLU A 190 2.80 4.59 -36.48
CA GLU A 190 2.80 3.86 -37.75
C GLU A 190 1.74 4.41 -38.72
N TRP A 191 0.54 4.74 -38.22
CA TRP A 191 -0.49 5.43 -39.01
C TRP A 191 -0.12 6.87 -39.39
N GLN A 192 0.68 7.57 -38.58
CA GLN A 192 1.16 8.92 -38.89
C GLN A 192 2.32 8.95 -39.90
N HIS A 193 3.17 7.91 -39.94
CA HIS A 193 4.20 7.76 -40.97
C HIS A 193 3.71 7.07 -42.26
N GLY A 194 2.52 6.46 -42.24
CA GLY A 194 1.95 5.72 -43.37
C GLY A 194 1.39 6.54 -44.53
N ASN A 195 1.39 7.89 -44.48
CA ASN A 195 0.82 8.72 -45.55
C ASN A 195 1.85 9.25 -46.58
N THR A 196 3.10 8.80 -46.58
CA THR A 196 4.11 9.34 -47.53
C THR A 196 4.97 8.31 -48.27
N GLN A 197 4.68 7.01 -48.22
CA GLN A 197 5.50 6.01 -48.95
C GLN A 197 4.76 4.93 -49.75
N ASN A 198 3.43 5.01 -49.91
CA ASN A 198 2.69 4.03 -50.74
C ASN A 198 2.15 4.54 -52.09
N ALA A 199 2.61 5.69 -52.57
CA ALA A 199 2.26 6.21 -53.90
C ALA A 199 3.15 5.71 -55.06
N LYS A 200 4.19 4.91 -54.81
CA LYS A 200 5.18 4.52 -55.84
C LYS A 200 5.24 3.03 -56.24
N TYR A 201 4.43 2.15 -55.66
CA TYR A 201 4.45 0.70 -56.00
C TYR A 201 3.09 0.12 -56.41
N ARG A 202 2.23 0.94 -57.03
CA ARG A 202 1.07 0.44 -57.79
C ARG A 202 1.08 0.96 -59.22
N ARG A 203 1.96 0.38 -60.04
CA ARG A 203 1.69 0.20 -61.48
C ARG A 203 2.18 -1.18 -61.91
N GLY A 204 1.23 -1.96 -62.42
CA GLY A 204 1.49 -2.97 -63.44
C GLY A 204 1.83 -4.36 -62.95
N ASN A 205 0.83 -5.09 -62.46
CA ASN A 205 0.83 -6.55 -62.58
C ASN A 205 0.24 -6.88 -63.96
N GLY A 206 1.08 -7.32 -64.89
CA GLY A 206 0.71 -7.81 -66.21
C GLY A 206 1.42 -9.13 -66.45
N SER A 207 0.68 -10.21 -66.35
CA SER A 207 1.04 -11.59 -66.67
C SER A 207 1.69 -11.74 -68.06
N ASN A 208 2.71 -12.58 -68.16
CA ASN A 208 2.71 -13.76 -69.04
C ASN A 208 4.05 -14.54 -68.94
N THR A 209 3.89 -15.85 -68.73
CA THR A 209 4.54 -17.00 -69.39
C THR A 209 5.83 -16.75 -70.17
N GLU A 210 6.92 -17.45 -69.81
CA GLU A 210 7.65 -18.40 -70.69
C GLU A 210 8.94 -18.94 -70.03
N GLU A 211 9.23 -20.21 -70.31
CA GLU A 211 10.41 -20.97 -69.92
C GLU A 211 11.71 -20.38 -70.46
N ALA A 212 12.79 -20.38 -69.68
CA ALA A 212 14.13 -20.76 -70.14
C ALA A 212 15.16 -20.78 -68.99
N SER A 213 15.66 -21.99 -68.70
CA SER A 213 17.08 -22.35 -68.60
C SER A 213 18.09 -21.27 -68.16
N ALA A 214 18.70 -21.46 -66.98
CA ALA A 214 20.15 -21.72 -66.81
C ALA A 214 20.70 -21.40 -65.40
N LYS A 215 21.33 -22.42 -64.80
CA LYS A 215 22.57 -22.38 -63.97
C LYS A 215 22.53 -21.95 -62.49
N VAL A 216 22.36 -22.97 -61.64
CA VAL A 216 23.12 -23.39 -60.42
C VAL A 216 24.46 -22.63 -60.19
N SER A 217 24.99 -22.28 -58.99
CA SER A 217 25.13 -23.00 -57.70
C SER A 217 25.65 -22.05 -56.56
N PRO A 218 26.07 -22.52 -55.35
CA PRO A 218 25.50 -22.17 -54.05
C PRO A 218 26.54 -21.44 -53.16
N ILE A 219 26.36 -21.35 -51.84
CA ILE A 219 27.41 -21.62 -50.83
C ILE A 219 26.76 -21.57 -49.43
N PHE A 220 26.65 -22.76 -48.84
CA PHE A 220 26.50 -22.95 -47.41
C PHE A 220 27.71 -22.35 -46.66
N GLY A 221 27.44 -21.58 -45.60
CA GLY A 221 28.28 -21.55 -44.40
C GLY A 221 27.30 -21.54 -43.22
N GLY A 222 27.20 -22.56 -42.36
CA GLY A 222 28.29 -22.94 -41.44
C GLY A 222 28.67 -21.69 -40.64
N VAL A 223 28.35 -21.53 -39.36
CA VAL A 223 28.88 -22.35 -38.27
C VAL A 223 28.03 -22.16 -37.02
N GLY A 224 27.83 -23.27 -36.29
CA GLY A 224 27.11 -23.36 -35.03
C GLY A 224 27.82 -22.69 -33.84
N ARG A 225 27.01 -22.56 -32.79
CA ARG A 225 27.32 -21.99 -31.47
C ARG A 225 28.61 -22.57 -30.87
N VAL A 226 29.47 -21.67 -30.38
CA VAL A 226 30.47 -21.99 -29.35
C VAL A 226 29.98 -21.36 -28.04
N ARG A 227 29.65 -22.21 -27.06
CA ARG A 227 29.53 -21.84 -25.64
C ARG A 227 30.30 -22.88 -24.84
N ARG A 228 31.47 -22.50 -24.33
CA ARG A 228 32.11 -23.21 -23.21
C ARG A 228 31.88 -22.40 -21.93
N LYS A 229 31.34 -23.10 -20.93
CA LYS A 229 31.44 -22.73 -19.52
C LYS A 229 32.86 -23.05 -19.04
N GLY A 230 33.42 -22.13 -18.28
CA GLY A 230 34.37 -22.32 -17.19
C GLY A 230 33.95 -21.29 -16.14
#